data_AF-A0AAE5P389-F1
#
_entry.id   AF-A0AAE5P389-F1
#
_cell.length_a   1.000
_cell.length_b   1.000
_cell.length_c   1.000
_cell.angle_alpha   90.00
_cell.angle_beta   90.00
_cell.angle_gamma   90.00
#
_symmetry.space_group_name_H-M   'P 1'
#
loop_
_entity.id
_entity.type
_entity.pdbx_description
1 polymer ?
#
loop_
_entity_poly.entity_id
_entity_poly.type
_entity_poly.pdbx_seq_one_letter_code
_entity_poly.pdbx_strand_id
1 'polypeptide(L)'
;IAIFVDGTPFALIAPAVFMQFFQSAEDYYARFDIATSIRLLRIFMFMISLIAPATYVAVTTFHQEMVPTTLIVAIAAQREAVP
;
A
#
# COMPACT_ATOMS: atom_id res chain seq x y z
N ILE A 1 -5.39 7.18 26.01
CA ILE A 1 -6.09 6.07 26.69
C ILE A 1 -5.58 4.78 26.07
N ALA A 2 -5.22 3.77 26.87
CA ALA A 2 -4.82 2.46 26.38
C ALA A 2 -5.90 1.44 26.75
N ILE A 3 -6.30 0.61 25.78
CA ILE A 3 -7.33 -0.42 25.94
C ILE A 3 -6.62 -1.77 25.84
N PHE A 4 -6.79 -2.59 26.87
CA PHE A 4 -6.31 -3.96 26.91
C PHE A 4 -7.49 -4.90 26.68
N VAL A 5 -7.34 -5.85 25.75
CA VAL A 5 -8.37 -6.83 25.42
C VAL A 5 -7.80 -8.22 25.66
N ASP A 6 -8.52 -9.04 26.42
CA ASP A 6 -8.12 -10.42 26.71
C ASP A 6 -7.95 -11.23 25.41
N GLY A 7 -6.89 -12.01 25.33
CA GLY A 7 -6.50 -12.76 24.12
C GLY A 7 -5.74 -11.97 23.04
N THR A 8 -5.51 -10.66 23.19
CA THR A 8 -4.69 -9.86 22.25
C THR A 8 -3.29 -9.57 22.82
N PRO A 9 -2.19 -9.82 22.09
CA PRO A 9 -0.83 -9.60 22.59
C PRO A 9 -0.37 -8.13 22.48
N PHE A 10 -1.27 -7.18 22.24
CA PHE A 10 -0.95 -5.76 22.07
C PHE A 10 -2.06 -4.86 22.65
N ALA A 11 -1.68 -3.66 23.11
CA ALA A 11 -2.62 -2.66 23.59
C ALA A 11 -3.11 -1.75 22.46
N LEU A 12 -4.39 -1.40 22.46
CA LEU A 12 -4.99 -0.44 21.52
C LEU A 12 -4.89 0.97 22.09
N ILE A 13 -4.35 1.92 21.32
CA ILE A 13 -4.17 3.32 21.74
C ILE A 13 -5.30 4.17 21.16
N ALA A 14 -5.96 4.98 22.02
CA ALA A 14 -7.01 5.91 21.63
C ALA A 14 -6.82 7.31 22.26
N PRO A 15 -7.02 8.40 21.49
CA PRO A 15 -7.30 8.42 20.05
C PRO A 15 -6.06 8.01 19.23
N ALA A 16 -6.30 7.30 18.12
CA ALA A 16 -5.24 6.95 17.19
C ALA A 16 -5.04 8.05 16.14
N VAL A 17 -3.80 8.35 15.80
CA VAL A 17 -3.42 9.26 14.70
C VAL A 17 -2.95 8.42 13.52
N PHE A 18 -3.27 8.83 12.29
CA PHE A 18 -2.94 8.08 11.07
C PHE A 18 -1.47 7.64 10.99
N MET A 19 -0.55 8.49 11.43
CA MET A 19 0.89 8.19 11.43
C MET A 19 1.29 7.01 12.34
N GLN A 20 0.49 6.69 13.36
CA GLN A 20 0.78 5.56 14.27
C GLN A 20 0.65 4.21 13.56
N PHE A 21 -0.15 4.11 12.50
CA PHE A 21 -0.25 2.90 11.69
C PHE A 21 1.00 2.63 10.83
N PHE A 22 1.87 3.64 10.68
CA PHE A 22 3.16 3.50 10.01
C PHE A 22 4.30 3.18 10.97
N GLN A 23 4.02 2.89 12.25
CA GLN A 23 5.02 2.52 13.24
C GLN A 23 4.75 1.10 13.74
N SER A 24 5.72 0.20 13.56
CA SER A 24 5.65 -1.15 14.13
C SER A 24 6.32 -1.20 15.50
N ALA A 25 5.89 -2.11 16.38
CA ALA A 25 6.61 -2.42 17.61
C ALA A 25 8.06 -2.88 17.31
N GLU A 26 8.28 -3.50 16.16
CA GLU A 26 9.60 -3.96 15.71
C GLU A 26 10.57 -2.82 15.39
N ASP A 27 10.05 -1.66 14.96
CA ASP A 27 10.87 -0.49 14.62
C ASP A 27 11.67 0.02 15.84
N TYR A 28 11.23 -0.31 17.07
CA TYR A 28 11.90 0.05 18.31
C TYR A 28 13.09 -0.86 18.67
N TYR A 29 13.21 -2.03 18.05
CA TYR A 29 14.37 -2.91 18.25
C TYR A 29 15.55 -2.54 17.34
N ALA A 30 15.30 -1.78 16.27
CA ALA A 30 16.32 -1.34 15.34
C ALA A 30 16.97 -0.02 15.77
N ARG A 31 18.17 0.24 15.23
CA ARG A 31 18.83 1.55 15.37
C ARG A 31 17.98 2.63 14.69
N PHE A 32 18.01 3.85 15.24
CA PHE A 32 17.13 4.94 14.82
C PHE A 32 17.25 5.30 13.33
N ASP A 33 18.45 5.21 12.77
CA ASP A 33 18.80 5.50 11.38
C ASP A 33 18.12 4.51 10.43
N ILE A 34 18.19 3.21 10.76
CA ILE A 34 17.53 2.15 10.00
C ILE A 34 16.01 2.24 10.15
N ALA A 35 15.52 2.37 11.38
CA ALA A 35 14.09 2.41 11.67
C ALA A 35 13.39 3.59 10.97
N THR A 36 14.03 4.77 10.94
CA THR A 36 13.48 5.95 10.25
C THR A 36 13.47 5.76 8.74
N SER A 37 14.52 5.16 8.18
CA SER A 37 14.60 4.86 6.74
C SER A 37 13.49 3.90 6.31
N ILE A 38 13.25 2.83 7.08
CA ILE A 38 12.16 1.88 6.84
C ILE A 38 10.79 2.57 6.94
N ARG A 39 10.60 3.45 7.93
CA ARG A 39 9.35 4.20 8.08
C ARG A 39 9.05 5.10 6.88
N LEU A 40 10.06 5.78 6.35
CA LEU A 40 9.92 6.60 5.13
C LEU A 40 9.58 5.75 3.91
N LEU A 41 10.25 4.60 3.76
CA LEU A 41 9.93 3.65 2.68
C LEU A 41 8.49 3.14 2.79
N ARG A 42 8.00 2.84 3.99
CA ARG A 42 6.62 2.39 4.23
C ARG A 42 5.59 3.42 3.75
N ILE A 43 5.83 4.70 4.05
CA ILE A 43 4.97 5.80 3.59
C ILE A 43 5.02 5.95 2.06
N PHE A 44 6.21 5.87 1.47
CA PHE A 44 6.36 5.97 0.01
C PHE A 44 5.67 4.82 -0.72
N MET A 45 5.87 3.58 -0.26
CA MET A 45 5.23 2.39 -0.83
C MET A 45 3.71 2.42 -0.67
N PHE A 46 3.20 2.96 0.44
CA PHE A 46 1.77 3.18 0.62
C PHE A 46 1.19 4.09 -0.47
N MET A 47 1.87 5.20 -0.80
CA MET A 47 1.43 6.09 -1.88
C MET A 47 1.43 5.40 -3.24
N ILE A 48 2.47 4.63 -3.55
CA ILE A 48 2.53 3.84 -4.79
C ILE A 48 1.40 2.81 -4.83
N SER A 49 1.19 2.05 -3.76
CA SER A 49 0.14 1.03 -3.69
C SER A 49 -1.26 1.61 -3.87
N LEU A 50 -1.47 2.89 -3.53
CA LEU A 50 -2.73 3.58 -3.72
C LEU A 50 -2.87 4.12 -5.16
N ILE A 51 -1.82 4.78 -5.66
CA ILE A 51 -1.85 5.50 -6.94
C ILE A 51 -1.69 4.55 -8.14
N ALA A 52 -0.88 3.51 -8.04
CA ALA A 52 -0.60 2.57 -9.13
C ALA A 52 -1.88 1.89 -9.67
N PRO A 53 -2.74 1.26 -8.86
CA PRO A 53 -3.97 0.65 -9.37
C PRO A 53 -4.95 1.70 -9.91
N ALA A 54 -5.06 2.86 -9.25
CA ALA A 54 -5.92 3.95 -9.72
C ALA A 54 -5.47 4.45 -11.11
N THR A 55 -4.17 4.61 -11.31
CA THR A 55 -3.59 5.04 -12.58
C THR A 55 -3.80 3.98 -13.66
N TYR A 56 -3.62 2.70 -13.34
CA TYR A 56 -3.88 1.59 -14.28
C TYR A 56 -5.32 1.61 -14.79
N VAL A 57 -6.30 1.75 -13.90
CA VAL A 57 -7.72 1.83 -14.29
C VAL A 57 -7.98 3.11 -15.10
N ALA A 58 -7.45 4.26 -14.67
CA ALA A 58 -7.64 5.52 -15.39
C ALA A 58 -7.12 5.48 -16.84
N VAL A 59 -5.94 4.89 -17.06
CA VAL A 59 -5.35 4.74 -18.39
C VAL A 59 -6.15 3.77 -19.24
N THR A 60 -6.49 2.59 -18.70
CA THR A 60 -7.22 1.55 -19.47
C THR A 60 -8.67 1.93 -19.79
N THR A 61 -9.33 2.76 -18.97
CA THR A 61 -10.72 3.16 -19.20
C THR A 61 -10.86 4.47 -19.98
N PHE A 62 -10.02 5.48 -19.73
CA PHE A 62 -10.20 6.82 -20.31
C PHE A 62 -9.15 7.21 -21.36
N HIS A 63 -7.95 6.61 -21.34
CA HIS A 63 -6.85 7.00 -22.23
C HIS A 63 -6.22 5.77 -22.91
N GLN A 64 -7.05 4.98 -23.60
CA GLN A 64 -6.60 3.77 -24.29
C GLN A 64 -5.56 4.07 -25.37
N GLU A 65 -5.60 5.26 -25.98
CA GLU A 65 -4.64 5.69 -27.02
C GLU A 65 -3.22 5.90 -26.49
N MET A 66 -3.03 6.07 -25.18
CA MET A 66 -1.71 6.20 -24.56
C MET A 66 -0.99 4.86 -24.40
N VAL A 67 -1.70 3.74 -24.56
CA VAL A 67 -1.14 2.39 -24.42
C VAL A 67 -0.81 1.86 -25.82
N PRO A 68 0.44 1.44 -26.09
CA PRO A 68 0.80 0.80 -27.35
C PRO A 68 -0.16 -0.35 -27.68
N THR A 69 -0.63 -0.40 -28.93
CA THR A 69 -1.62 -1.39 -29.40
C THR A 69 -1.19 -2.83 -29.13
N THR A 70 0.11 -3.13 -29.16
CA THR A 70 0.65 -4.46 -28.81
C THR A 70 0.34 -4.89 -27.38
N LEU A 71 0.33 -3.95 -26.42
CA LEU A 71 0.02 -4.22 -25.02
C LEU A 71 -1.49 -4.39 -24.80
N ILE A 72 -2.32 -3.61 -25.49
CA ILE A 72 -3.79 -3.74 -25.39
C ILE A 72 -4.24 -5.12 -25.86
N VAL A 73 -3.72 -5.60 -27.00
CA VAL A 73 -4.04 -6.93 -27.54
C VAL A 73 -3.60 -8.04 -26.58
N ALA A 74 -2.42 -7.90 -25.95
CA ALA A 74 -1.95 -8.85 -24.95
C ALA A 74 -2.84 -8.89 -23.69
N ILE A 75 -3.27 -7.74 -23.18
CA ILE A 75 -4.18 -7.64 -22.02
C ILE A 75 -5.57 -8.22 -22.36
N ALA A 76 -6.09 -7.95 -23.56
CA ALA A 76 -7.38 -8.49 -24.02
C ALA A 76 -7.34 -10.01 -24.15
N ALA A 77 -6.29 -10.57 -24.76
CA ALA A 77 -6.11 -12.02 -24.88
C ALA A 77 -5.98 -12.72 -23.51
N GLN A 78 -5.34 -12.07 -22.52
CA GLN A 78 -5.30 -12.60 -21.15
C GLN A 78 -6.66 -12.57 -20.44
N ARG A 79 -7.51 -11.59 -20.76
CA ARG A 79 -8.88 -11.51 -20.23
C ARG A 79 -9.84 -12.49 -20.90
N GLU A 80 -9.61 -12.87 -22.15
CA GLU A 80 -10.43 -13.85 -22.87
C GLU A 80 -10.26 -15.28 -22.32
N ALA A 81 -9.10 -15.58 -21.74
CA ALA A 81 -8.82 -16.87 -21.11
C ALA A 81 -9.38 -17.01 -19.69
N VAL A 82 -9.88 -15.93 -19.08
CA VAL A 82 -10.47 -15.94 -17.73
C VAL A 82 -11.98 -15.66 -17.87
N PRO A 83 -12.86 -16.60 -17.49
CA PRO A 83 -14.31 -16.45 -17.65
C PRO A 83 -14.91 -15.32 -16.82
#